data_AF-A0A931QGL1-F1
#
_entry.id   AF-A0A931QGL1-F1
#
_cell.length_a   1.000
_cell.length_b   1.000
_cell.length_c   1.000
_cell.angle_alpha   90.00
_cell.angle_beta   90.00
_cell.angle_gamma   90.00
#
_symmetry.space_group_name_H-M   'P 1'
#
loop_
_entity.id
_entity.type
_entity.pdbx_description
1 polymer ?
#
loop_
_entity_poly.entity_id
_entity_poly.type
_entity_poly.pdbx_seq_one_letter_code
_entity_poly.pdbx_strand_id
1 'polypeptide(L)'
;RLDGVSLLRQLGFLLLASLIYLILPLRASQHPPVNWGDPLTPQRFWWLVSGQLYQTDLSLFAPSALWDRLQAWAVLFREQFGVIGLILGLSGLIVFFAPTRLHLITLWTVISFSAFAIIYDTSDSFVYLIPAVLSFSIWIGLGTDGLTEAISRTLPRWSGSIGWLVLLYLIGLSFYHWPQVDASADQRAERFGIEIMNTAPPQAILFADGDRAVFTLWYFHDALRERPDVVIVAGSLLPFDWYRESLEGIHPDLVLPNLTDKPWFNAIDNANPSRPVCYLYASDEANIECR
;
A
#
# COMPACT_ATOMS: atom_id res chain seq x y z
N ARG A 1 -1.44 32.90 -18.26
CA ARG A 1 -2.57 33.55 -17.54
C ARG A 1 -3.65 32.49 -17.38
N LEU A 2 -4.11 32.24 -16.16
CA LEU A 2 -5.29 31.39 -15.92
C LEU A 2 -6.50 32.23 -16.32
N ASP A 3 -7.00 32.06 -17.53
CA ASP A 3 -8.31 32.60 -17.91
C ASP A 3 -9.43 31.63 -17.47
N GLY A 4 -10.67 32.12 -17.41
CA GLY A 4 -11.81 31.32 -16.96
C GLY A 4 -12.03 30.06 -17.79
N VAL A 5 -11.70 30.11 -19.09
CA VAL A 5 -11.78 28.96 -20.00
C VAL A 5 -10.76 27.88 -19.64
N SER A 6 -9.51 28.27 -19.34
CA SER A 6 -8.48 27.35 -18.88
C SER A 6 -8.85 26.68 -17.55
N LEU A 7 -9.43 27.43 -16.60
CA LEU A 7 -9.90 26.86 -15.33
C LEU A 7 -11.03 25.87 -15.52
N LEU A 8 -12.04 26.20 -16.34
CA LEU A 8 -13.15 25.28 -16.65
C LEU A 8 -12.64 23.99 -17.30
N ARG A 9 -11.67 24.10 -18.21
CA ARG A 9 -11.06 22.92 -18.84
C ARG A 9 -10.30 22.06 -17.82
N GLN A 10 -9.55 22.68 -16.91
CA GLN A 10 -8.83 21.94 -15.85
C GLN A 10 -9.79 21.25 -14.89
N LEU A 11 -10.88 21.93 -14.49
CA LEU A 11 -11.97 21.32 -13.70
C LEU A 11 -12.63 20.16 -14.46
N GLY A 12 -12.87 20.31 -15.76
CA GLY A 12 -13.40 19.24 -16.60
C GLY A 12 -12.51 18.01 -16.62
N PHE A 13 -11.18 18.18 -16.75
CA PHE A 13 -10.24 17.07 -16.68
C PHE A 13 -10.14 16.46 -15.29
N LEU A 14 -10.21 17.26 -14.23
CA LEU A 14 -10.24 16.75 -12.86
C LEU A 14 -11.48 15.89 -12.64
N LEU A 15 -12.66 16.38 -13.02
CA LEU A 15 -13.92 15.63 -12.92
C LEU A 15 -13.86 14.33 -13.72
N LEU A 16 -13.34 14.39 -14.95
CA LEU A 16 -13.15 13.21 -15.80
C LEU A 16 -12.23 12.18 -15.15
N ALA A 17 -11.10 12.62 -14.57
CA ALA A 17 -10.19 11.75 -13.84
C ALA A 17 -10.85 11.15 -12.59
N SER A 18 -11.63 11.94 -11.86
CA SER A 18 -12.37 11.49 -10.68
C SER A 18 -13.48 10.48 -11.00
N LEU A 19 -13.90 10.32 -12.26
CA LEU A 19 -14.85 9.26 -12.64
C LEU A 19 -14.30 7.86 -12.36
N ILE A 20 -12.98 7.70 -12.18
CA ILE A 20 -12.39 6.42 -11.79
C ILE A 20 -13.02 5.88 -10.49
N TYR A 21 -13.43 6.76 -9.56
CA TYR A 21 -14.06 6.34 -8.30
C TYR A 21 -15.45 5.73 -8.51
N LEU A 22 -16.11 5.96 -9.65
CA LEU A 22 -17.39 5.31 -9.96
C LEU A 22 -17.25 3.79 -10.11
N ILE A 23 -16.03 3.26 -10.26
CA ILE A 23 -15.81 1.82 -10.23
C ILE A 23 -16.23 1.20 -8.90
N LEU A 24 -16.15 1.96 -7.79
CA LEU A 24 -16.45 1.48 -6.45
C LEU A 24 -17.92 1.07 -6.29
N PRO A 25 -18.93 1.94 -6.49
CA PRO A 25 -20.33 1.54 -6.42
C PRO A 25 -20.71 0.52 -7.50
N LEU A 26 -20.13 0.62 -8.70
CA LEU A 26 -20.36 -0.36 -9.76
C LEU A 26 -19.92 -1.76 -9.35
N ARG A 27 -18.77 -1.91 -8.71
CA ARG A 27 -18.28 -3.20 -8.20
C ARG A 27 -19.03 -3.66 -6.96
N ALA A 28 -19.35 -2.76 -6.04
CA ALA A 28 -20.15 -3.07 -4.86
C ALA A 28 -21.54 -3.64 -5.24
N SER A 29 -22.15 -3.16 -6.33
CA SER A 29 -23.44 -3.64 -6.83
C SER A 29 -23.43 -5.10 -7.32
N GLN A 30 -22.25 -5.69 -7.51
CA GLN A 30 -22.10 -7.10 -7.88
C GLN A 30 -22.08 -8.02 -6.66
N HIS A 31 -22.27 -7.47 -5.45
CA HIS A 31 -22.23 -8.21 -4.19
C HIS A 31 -20.98 -9.10 -4.06
N PRO A 32 -19.76 -8.53 -4.17
CA PRO A 32 -18.54 -9.31 -4.01
C PRO A 32 -18.45 -9.84 -2.57
N PRO A 33 -17.77 -10.99 -2.36
CA PRO A 33 -17.62 -11.57 -1.02
C PRO A 33 -16.86 -10.64 -0.05
N VAL A 34 -16.00 -9.78 -0.60
CA VAL A 34 -15.31 -8.72 0.14
C VAL A 34 -15.76 -7.37 -0.44
N ASN A 35 -16.64 -6.66 0.27
CA ASN A 35 -17.19 -5.37 -0.14
C ASN A 35 -16.76 -4.24 0.81
N TRP A 36 -15.50 -3.82 0.71
CA TRP A 36 -14.89 -2.88 1.65
C TRP A 36 -15.64 -1.55 1.72
N GLY A 37 -16.22 -1.25 2.89
CA GLY A 37 -17.00 -0.03 3.12
C GLY A 37 -18.40 -0.01 2.49
N ASP A 38 -18.77 -1.00 1.68
CA ASP A 38 -20.01 -1.08 0.90
C ASP A 38 -20.47 0.28 0.29
N PRO A 39 -19.75 0.82 -0.71
CA PRO A 39 -19.92 2.18 -1.21
C PRO A 39 -21.15 2.40 -2.12
N LEU A 40 -22.26 1.70 -1.89
CA LEU A 40 -23.51 1.83 -2.65
C LEU A 40 -24.31 3.09 -2.32
N THR A 41 -24.23 3.55 -1.07
CA THR A 41 -24.88 4.80 -0.64
C THR A 41 -23.92 5.99 -0.76
N PRO A 42 -24.40 7.22 -1.01
CA PRO A 42 -23.54 8.40 -1.06
C PRO A 42 -22.68 8.58 0.19
N GLN A 43 -23.21 8.21 1.36
CA GLN A 43 -22.54 8.28 2.65
C GLN A 43 -21.38 7.28 2.74
N ARG A 44 -21.63 6.00 2.42
CA ARG A 44 -20.59 4.95 2.42
C ARG A 44 -19.56 5.18 1.31
N PHE A 45 -19.99 5.65 0.15
CA PHE A 45 -19.11 6.09 -0.93
C PHE A 45 -18.15 7.18 -0.45
N TRP A 46 -18.67 8.23 0.18
CA TRP A 46 -17.84 9.31 0.71
C TRP A 46 -16.93 8.83 1.85
N TRP A 47 -17.42 7.99 2.76
CA TRP A 47 -16.63 7.38 3.83
C TRP A 47 -15.40 6.65 3.27
N LEU A 48 -15.59 5.85 2.22
CA LEU A 48 -14.51 5.12 1.55
C LEU A 48 -13.56 6.05 0.77
N VAL A 49 -14.09 6.91 -0.09
CA VAL A 49 -13.27 7.77 -0.98
C VAL A 49 -12.49 8.84 -0.21
N SER A 50 -13.05 9.35 0.89
CA SER A 50 -12.34 10.29 1.77
C SER A 50 -11.31 9.61 2.68
N GLY A 51 -11.23 8.28 2.66
CA GLY A 51 -10.33 7.50 3.51
C GLY A 51 -10.64 7.67 4.98
N GLN A 52 -11.92 7.84 5.37
CA GLN A 52 -12.32 8.22 6.73
C GLN A 52 -11.77 7.27 7.80
N LEU A 53 -11.66 5.98 7.47
CA LEU A 53 -11.03 4.96 8.30
C LEU A 53 -9.60 5.33 8.75
N TYR A 54 -8.82 5.96 7.88
CA TYR A 54 -7.39 6.23 8.08
C TYR A 54 -7.10 7.65 8.57
N GLN A 55 -8.12 8.49 8.72
CA GLN A 55 -7.93 9.88 9.13
C GLN A 55 -7.39 10.00 10.57
N THR A 56 -7.64 9.00 11.42
CA THR A 56 -7.10 8.93 12.78
C THR A 56 -5.59 8.73 12.80
N ASP A 57 -5.03 8.16 11.73
CA ASP A 57 -3.59 7.90 11.60
C ASP A 57 -2.84 9.12 11.05
N LEU A 58 -3.54 10.22 10.73
CA LEU A 58 -2.91 11.46 10.29
C LEU A 58 -2.43 12.28 11.48
N SER A 59 -1.13 12.19 11.78
CA SER A 59 -0.44 13.01 12.78
C SER A 59 0.06 14.31 12.15
N LEU A 60 -0.89 15.18 11.75
CA LEU A 60 -0.57 16.45 11.07
C LEU A 60 0.45 17.34 11.82
N PHE A 61 0.67 17.11 13.13
CA PHE A 61 1.55 17.92 13.98
C PHE A 61 2.21 17.13 15.12
N ALA A 62 2.99 16.08 14.83
CA ALA A 62 3.87 15.44 15.83
C ALA A 62 5.35 15.81 15.59
N PRO A 63 5.88 16.92 16.16
CA PRO A 63 7.26 17.37 15.93
C PRO A 63 8.32 16.34 16.33
N SER A 64 8.02 15.49 17.32
CA SER A 64 8.93 14.43 17.78
C SER A 64 9.14 13.35 16.72
N ALA A 65 8.11 13.02 15.93
CA ALA A 65 8.19 12.00 14.89
C ALA A 65 8.79 12.55 13.57
N LEU A 66 8.68 13.86 13.32
CA LEU A 66 9.18 14.48 12.09
C LEU A 66 10.67 14.18 11.85
N TRP A 67 11.49 14.27 12.90
CA TRP A 67 12.92 14.04 12.77
C TRP A 67 13.25 12.59 12.42
N ASP A 68 12.61 11.64 13.10
CA ASP A 68 12.77 10.21 12.82
C ASP A 68 12.33 9.87 11.39
N ARG A 69 11.22 10.46 10.92
CA ARG A 69 10.72 10.29 9.55
C ARG A 69 11.68 10.88 8.51
N LEU A 70 12.25 12.07 8.76
CA LEU A 70 13.27 12.68 7.89
C LEU A 70 14.56 11.85 7.85
N GLN A 71 14.97 11.29 8.98
CA GLN A 71 16.11 10.38 9.04
C GLN A 71 15.83 9.09 8.25
N ALA A 72 14.67 8.46 8.44
CA ALA A 72 14.27 7.28 7.69
C ALA A 72 14.22 7.56 6.18
N TRP A 73 13.71 8.72 5.78
CA TRP A 73 13.72 9.18 4.39
C TRP A 73 15.15 9.31 3.84
N ALA A 74 16.05 9.95 4.58
CA ALA A 74 17.45 10.12 4.17
C ALA A 74 18.20 8.78 4.08
N VAL A 75 17.97 7.88 5.04
CA VAL A 75 18.53 6.52 5.05
C VAL A 75 18.03 5.74 3.85
N LEU A 76 16.72 5.76 3.57
CA LEU A 76 16.13 5.11 2.41
C LEU A 76 16.80 5.58 1.12
N PHE A 77 16.87 6.89 0.86
CA PHE A 77 17.46 7.38 -0.39
C PHE A 77 18.94 7.04 -0.52
N ARG A 78 19.69 7.06 0.59
CA ARG A 78 21.09 6.63 0.60
C ARG A 78 21.22 5.13 0.31
N GLU A 79 20.35 4.30 0.86
CA GLU A 79 20.35 2.86 0.60
C GLU A 79 19.97 2.57 -0.84
N GLN A 80 18.95 3.24 -1.39
CA GLN A 80 18.47 3.00 -2.75
C GLN A 80 19.44 3.48 -3.85
N PHE A 81 20.16 4.59 -3.62
CA PHE A 81 20.96 5.25 -4.67
C PHE A 81 22.46 5.36 -4.38
N GLY A 82 22.88 5.05 -3.15
CA GLY A 82 24.23 5.31 -2.67
C GLY A 82 24.61 6.79 -2.68
N VAL A 83 25.83 7.09 -2.21
CA VAL A 83 26.31 8.49 -2.11
C VAL A 83 26.49 9.12 -3.50
N ILE A 84 26.93 8.35 -4.49
CA ILE A 84 27.13 8.85 -5.86
C ILE A 84 25.78 9.19 -6.51
N GLY A 85 24.79 8.31 -6.40
CA GLY A 85 23.44 8.56 -6.90
C GLY A 85 22.79 9.76 -6.21
N LEU A 86 22.98 9.92 -4.90
CA LEU A 86 22.51 11.11 -4.17
C LEU A 86 23.12 12.41 -4.72
N ILE A 87 24.43 12.46 -4.93
CA ILE A 87 25.11 13.65 -5.47
C ILE A 87 24.58 13.95 -6.88
N LEU A 88 24.44 12.94 -7.73
CA LEU A 88 23.92 13.11 -9.08
C LEU A 88 22.47 13.61 -9.06
N GLY A 89 21.60 13.01 -8.25
CA GLY A 89 20.20 13.41 -8.13
C GLY A 89 20.04 14.84 -7.62
N LEU A 90 20.81 15.24 -6.59
CA LEU A 90 20.81 16.62 -6.10
C LEU A 90 21.39 17.59 -7.13
N SER A 91 22.42 17.19 -7.88
CA SER A 91 22.98 18.03 -8.95
C SER A 91 22.00 18.21 -10.10
N GLY A 92 21.24 17.16 -10.48
CA GLY A 92 20.20 17.25 -11.49
C GLY A 92 19.03 18.13 -11.05
N LEU A 93 18.67 18.07 -9.77
CA LEU A 93 17.65 18.93 -9.19
C LEU A 93 18.06 20.41 -9.11
N ILE A 94 19.28 20.69 -8.64
CA ILE A 94 19.71 22.04 -8.23
C ILE A 94 20.58 22.72 -9.28
N VAL A 95 21.57 22.01 -9.84
CA VAL A 95 22.64 22.59 -10.66
C VAL A 95 22.30 22.57 -12.14
N PHE A 96 21.90 21.40 -12.65
CA PHE A 96 21.50 21.21 -14.05
C PHE A 96 20.00 21.47 -14.26
N PHE A 97 19.46 22.34 -13.42
CA PHE A 97 18.07 22.75 -13.40
C PHE A 97 17.67 23.46 -14.69
N ALA A 98 16.65 22.94 -15.36
CA ALA A 98 15.90 23.66 -16.37
C ALA A 98 14.42 23.66 -15.96
N PRO A 99 13.75 24.82 -15.80
CA PRO A 99 12.35 24.88 -15.38
C PRO A 99 11.43 24.36 -16.50
N THR A 100 11.36 23.05 -16.65
CA THR A 100 10.46 22.35 -17.55
C THR A 100 9.24 21.85 -16.78
N ARG A 101 8.18 21.50 -17.51
CA ARG A 101 6.99 20.88 -16.90
C ARG A 101 7.35 19.59 -16.16
N LEU A 102 8.31 18.81 -16.68
CA LEU A 102 8.79 17.58 -16.05
C LEU A 102 9.38 17.88 -14.67
N HIS A 103 10.26 18.89 -14.57
CA HIS A 103 10.86 19.28 -13.29
C HIS A 103 9.80 19.67 -12.27
N LEU A 104 8.87 20.55 -12.65
CA LEU A 104 7.79 20.98 -11.75
C LEU A 104 6.91 19.82 -11.28
N ILE A 105 6.58 18.89 -12.18
CA ILE A 105 5.79 17.71 -11.84
C ILE A 105 6.57 16.80 -10.87
N THR A 106 7.81 16.44 -11.19
CA THR A 106 8.64 15.59 -10.32
C THR A 106 8.92 16.22 -8.95
N LEU A 107 9.15 17.54 -8.90
CA LEU A 107 9.33 18.28 -7.65
C LEU A 107 8.05 18.29 -6.82
N TRP A 108 6.91 18.54 -7.45
CA TRP A 108 5.62 18.46 -6.78
C TRP A 108 5.35 17.05 -6.26
N THR A 109 5.62 16.01 -7.05
CA THR A 109 5.52 14.61 -6.63
C THR A 109 6.37 14.33 -5.39
N VAL A 110 7.65 14.72 -5.39
CA VAL A 110 8.52 14.53 -4.22
C VAL A 110 7.96 15.25 -2.99
N ILE A 111 7.54 16.51 -3.14
CA ILE A 111 7.03 17.31 -2.01
C ILE A 111 5.73 16.69 -1.47
N SER A 112 4.75 16.42 -2.32
CA SER A 112 3.42 15.94 -1.88
C SER A 112 3.49 14.57 -1.24
N PHE A 113 4.21 13.62 -1.86
CA PHE A 113 4.32 12.26 -1.32
C PHE A 113 5.22 12.20 -0.09
N SER A 114 6.29 12.99 -0.02
CA SER A 114 7.10 13.07 1.21
C SER A 114 6.32 13.73 2.35
N ALA A 115 5.55 14.79 2.07
CA ALA A 115 4.68 15.39 3.07
C ALA A 115 3.65 14.38 3.59
N PHE A 116 3.01 13.62 2.69
CA PHE A 116 2.07 12.57 3.08
C PHE A 116 2.73 11.47 3.93
N ALA A 117 3.88 10.94 3.51
CA ALA A 117 4.62 9.90 4.24
C ALA A 117 5.08 10.35 5.65
N ILE A 118 5.29 11.66 5.84
CA ILE A 118 5.65 12.26 7.13
C ILE A 118 4.43 12.36 8.05
N ILE A 119 3.27 12.77 7.53
CA ILE A 119 2.06 12.98 8.36
C ILE A 119 1.27 11.70 8.61
N TYR A 120 1.44 10.68 7.75
CA TYR A 120 0.73 9.40 7.87
C TYR A 120 1.47 8.49 8.86
N ASP A 121 0.94 8.38 10.08
CA ASP A 121 1.59 7.76 11.23
C ASP A 121 1.40 6.24 11.25
N THR A 122 1.90 5.59 10.20
CA THR A 122 1.96 4.13 10.12
C THR A 122 3.40 3.66 10.07
N SER A 123 3.63 2.40 10.44
CA SER A 123 4.98 1.80 10.43
C SER A 123 5.54 1.64 9.01
N ASP A 124 4.66 1.55 8.02
CA ASP A 124 4.94 1.33 6.60
C ASP A 124 4.80 2.60 5.75
N SER A 125 4.74 3.79 6.36
CA SER A 125 4.55 5.06 5.63
C SER A 125 5.63 5.35 4.57
N PHE A 126 6.80 4.71 4.68
CA PHE A 126 7.88 4.79 3.70
C PHE A 126 7.47 4.28 2.31
N VAL A 127 6.46 3.40 2.20
CA VAL A 127 5.93 2.91 0.91
C VAL A 127 5.41 4.06 0.05
N TYR A 128 4.87 5.11 0.67
CA TYR A 128 4.40 6.30 -0.04
C TYR A 128 5.54 7.12 -0.65
N LEU A 129 6.81 6.80 -0.37
CA LEU A 129 7.96 7.45 -1.00
C LEU A 129 8.31 6.87 -2.38
N ILE A 130 7.67 5.78 -2.83
CA ILE A 130 7.93 5.18 -4.16
C ILE A 130 7.89 6.25 -5.28
N PRO A 131 6.87 7.12 -5.39
CA PRO A 131 6.86 8.17 -6.42
C PRO A 131 8.00 9.20 -6.27
N ALA A 132 8.46 9.45 -5.04
CA ALA A 132 9.58 10.32 -4.78
C ALA A 132 10.91 9.68 -5.23
N VAL A 133 11.10 8.38 -4.97
CA VAL A 133 12.24 7.58 -5.44
C VAL A 133 12.28 7.54 -6.98
N LEU A 134 11.13 7.35 -7.64
CA LEU A 134 11.03 7.40 -9.11
C LEU A 134 11.39 8.79 -9.66
N SER A 135 10.87 9.85 -9.04
CA SER A 135 11.19 11.24 -9.40
C SER A 135 12.67 11.55 -9.23
N PHE A 136 13.28 11.08 -8.14
CA PHE A 136 14.70 11.25 -7.87
C PHE A 136 15.57 10.50 -8.89
N SER A 137 15.14 9.34 -9.35
CA SER A 137 15.81 8.59 -10.43
C SER A 137 15.89 9.39 -11.73
N ILE A 138 14.84 10.16 -12.05
CA ILE A 138 14.85 11.10 -13.19
C ILE A 138 15.91 12.18 -12.97
N TRP A 139 16.01 12.73 -11.76
CA TRP A 139 17.02 13.74 -11.43
C TRP A 139 18.45 13.19 -11.47
N ILE A 140 18.67 11.92 -11.12
CA ILE A 140 19.97 11.25 -11.33
C ILE A 140 20.32 11.24 -12.82
N GLY A 141 19.36 10.91 -13.68
CA GLY A 141 19.55 10.96 -15.14
C GLY A 141 19.94 12.35 -15.63
N LEU A 142 19.21 13.38 -15.20
CA LEU A 142 19.50 14.78 -15.53
C LEU A 142 20.86 15.25 -15.01
N GLY A 143 21.21 14.86 -13.77
CA GLY A 143 22.50 15.17 -13.18
C GLY A 143 23.65 14.48 -13.91
N THR A 144 23.43 13.25 -14.37
CA THR A 144 24.39 12.49 -15.17
C THR A 144 24.59 13.16 -16.53
N ASP A 145 23.51 13.52 -17.23
CA ASP A 145 23.57 14.22 -18.51
C ASP A 145 24.34 15.55 -18.38
N GLY A 146 23.96 16.39 -17.43
CA GLY A 146 24.63 17.66 -17.16
C GLY A 146 26.10 17.50 -16.78
N LEU A 147 26.45 16.49 -15.99
CA LEU A 147 27.84 16.16 -15.68
C LEU A 147 28.63 15.78 -16.94
N THR A 148 28.06 14.93 -17.80
CA THR A 148 28.71 14.54 -19.04
C THR A 148 28.88 15.71 -20.00
N GLU A 149 27.91 16.62 -20.08
CA GLU A 149 28.01 17.85 -20.87
C GLU A 149 29.11 18.76 -20.32
N ALA A 150 29.13 19.00 -19.00
CA ALA A 150 30.15 19.84 -18.37
C ALA A 150 31.57 19.31 -18.61
N ILE A 151 31.76 17.99 -18.52
CA ILE A 151 33.04 17.35 -18.80
C ILE A 151 33.36 17.38 -20.29
N SER A 152 32.37 17.24 -21.18
CA SER A 152 32.62 17.29 -22.62
C SER A 152 33.25 18.60 -23.09
N ARG A 153 32.98 19.71 -22.38
CA ARG A 153 33.56 21.03 -22.66
C ARG A 153 35.05 21.13 -22.35
N THR A 154 35.56 20.31 -21.42
CA THR A 154 36.97 20.33 -21.00
C THR A 154 37.75 19.09 -21.46
N LEU A 155 37.12 17.92 -21.41
CA LEU A 155 37.69 16.60 -21.70
C LEU A 155 36.73 15.77 -22.58
N PRO A 156 36.49 16.18 -23.85
CA PRO A 156 35.48 15.57 -24.73
C PRO A 156 35.69 14.08 -25.01
N ARG A 157 36.93 13.59 -24.93
CA ARG A 157 37.25 12.16 -25.11
C ARG A 157 36.74 11.28 -23.97
N TRP A 158 36.48 11.84 -22.79
CA TRP A 158 36.16 11.10 -21.58
C TRP A 158 34.68 11.19 -21.16
N SER A 159 33.91 12.13 -21.70
CA SER A 159 32.50 12.36 -21.31
C SER A 159 31.65 11.10 -21.48
N GLY A 160 31.76 10.40 -22.62
CA GLY A 160 31.04 9.16 -22.87
C GLY A 160 31.42 8.05 -21.88
N SER A 161 32.71 7.88 -21.59
CA SER A 161 33.19 6.88 -20.63
C SER A 161 32.64 7.13 -19.22
N ILE A 162 32.50 8.39 -18.81
CA ILE A 162 31.95 8.75 -17.49
C ILE A 162 30.46 8.44 -17.42
N GLY A 163 29.70 8.75 -18.46
CA GLY A 163 28.29 8.33 -18.55
C GLY A 163 28.13 6.82 -18.43
N TRP A 164 28.98 6.04 -19.11
CA TRP A 164 29.01 4.59 -18.98
C TRP A 164 29.38 4.11 -17.57
N LEU A 165 30.37 4.72 -16.92
CA LEU A 165 30.75 4.37 -15.56
C LEU A 165 29.61 4.61 -14.56
N VAL A 166 28.89 5.73 -14.69
CA VAL A 166 27.71 6.02 -13.86
C VAL A 166 26.61 4.98 -14.09
N LEU A 167 26.34 4.64 -15.36
CA LEU A 167 25.35 3.62 -15.70
C LEU A 167 25.73 2.25 -15.11
N LEU A 168 26.99 1.83 -15.25
CA LEU A 168 27.50 0.58 -14.68
C LEU A 168 27.40 0.58 -13.15
N TYR A 169 27.64 1.72 -12.50
CA TYR A 169 27.45 1.87 -11.06
C TYR A 169 25.98 1.64 -10.65
N LEU A 170 25.03 2.28 -11.33
CA LEU A 170 23.59 2.12 -11.04
C LEU A 170 23.08 0.69 -11.31
N ILE A 171 23.58 0.06 -12.38
CA ILE A 171 23.30 -1.36 -12.67
C ILE A 171 23.88 -2.25 -11.58
N GLY A 172 25.12 -2.00 -11.15
CA GLY A 172 25.76 -2.74 -10.06
C GLY A 172 24.98 -2.62 -8.74
N LEU A 173 24.47 -1.42 -8.44
CA LEU A 173 23.61 -1.19 -7.28
C LEU A 173 22.30 -1.98 -7.38
N SER A 174 21.70 -2.05 -8.57
CA SER A 174 20.50 -2.86 -8.81
C SER A 174 20.76 -4.35 -8.55
N PHE A 175 21.90 -4.89 -9.00
CA PHE A 175 22.30 -6.27 -8.69
C PHE A 175 22.59 -6.50 -7.20
N TYR A 176 23.08 -5.48 -6.49
CA TYR A 176 23.30 -5.57 -5.05
C TYR A 176 21.99 -5.64 -4.25
N HIS A 177 20.97 -4.90 -4.66
CA HIS A 177 19.66 -4.91 -4.00
C HIS A 177 18.77 -6.07 -4.43
N TRP A 178 18.96 -6.62 -5.64
CA TRP A 178 18.10 -7.66 -6.19
C TRP A 178 17.80 -8.80 -5.19
N PRO A 179 18.79 -9.44 -4.54
CA PRO A 179 18.51 -10.55 -3.61
C PRO A 179 17.75 -10.13 -2.34
N GLN A 180 17.76 -8.85 -1.99
CA GLN A 180 17.07 -8.31 -0.80
C GLN A 180 15.58 -8.07 -1.05
N VAL A 181 15.21 -7.88 -2.31
CA VAL A 181 13.82 -7.63 -2.75
C VAL A 181 13.25 -8.76 -3.61
N ASP A 182 14.03 -9.84 -3.81
CA ASP A 182 13.61 -11.01 -4.56
C ASP A 182 12.60 -11.83 -3.74
N ALA A 183 11.33 -11.70 -4.09
CA ALA A 183 10.23 -12.47 -3.51
C ALA A 183 9.86 -13.71 -4.35
N SER A 184 10.68 -14.12 -5.34
CA SER A 184 10.36 -15.23 -6.26
C SER A 184 10.17 -16.57 -5.57
N ALA A 185 10.76 -16.76 -4.39
CA ALA A 185 10.62 -17.95 -3.56
C ALA A 185 9.78 -17.71 -2.29
N ASP A 186 9.09 -16.57 -2.17
CA ASP A 186 8.24 -16.28 -1.00
C ASP A 186 6.92 -17.05 -1.07
N GLN A 187 6.87 -18.18 -0.38
CA GLN A 187 5.69 -19.04 -0.27
C GLN A 187 5.01 -18.95 1.11
N ARG A 188 5.24 -17.88 1.88
CA ARG A 188 4.69 -17.79 3.25
C ARG A 188 3.16 -17.79 3.26
N ALA A 189 2.53 -16.95 2.44
CA ALA A 189 1.07 -16.89 2.34
C ALA A 189 0.49 -18.20 1.79
N GLU A 190 1.10 -18.77 0.74
CA GLU A 190 0.64 -20.03 0.15
C GLU A 190 0.70 -21.19 1.17
N ARG A 191 1.83 -21.36 1.86
CA ARG A 191 1.97 -22.41 2.88
C ARG A 191 0.99 -22.23 4.03
N PHE A 192 0.82 -21.01 4.52
CA PHE A 192 -0.16 -20.70 5.56
C PHE A 192 -1.59 -21.06 5.10
N GLY A 193 -1.99 -20.64 3.90
CA GLY A 193 -3.32 -20.92 3.35
C GLY A 193 -3.59 -22.42 3.21
N ILE A 194 -2.66 -23.16 2.60
CA ILE A 194 -2.76 -24.62 2.44
C ILE A 194 -2.87 -25.32 3.80
N GLU A 195 -2.05 -24.92 4.77
CA GLU A 195 -2.04 -25.54 6.09
C GLU A 195 -3.34 -25.30 6.85
N ILE A 196 -3.85 -24.07 6.87
CA ILE A 196 -5.13 -23.75 7.52
C ILE A 196 -6.29 -24.45 6.81
N MET A 197 -6.35 -24.43 5.47
CA MET A 197 -7.45 -25.06 4.73
C MET A 197 -7.48 -26.58 4.89
N ASN A 198 -6.34 -27.24 5.09
CA ASN A 198 -6.25 -28.68 5.33
C ASN A 198 -6.52 -29.10 6.78
N THR A 199 -6.20 -28.23 7.76
CA THR A 199 -6.29 -28.57 9.19
C THR A 199 -7.59 -28.10 9.85
N ALA A 200 -8.23 -27.06 9.29
CA ALA A 200 -9.47 -26.51 9.84
C ALA A 200 -10.57 -27.57 9.94
N PRO A 201 -11.28 -27.70 11.08
CA PRO A 201 -12.40 -28.61 11.23
C PRO A 201 -13.51 -28.35 10.18
N PRO A 202 -14.34 -29.35 9.86
CA PRO A 202 -15.50 -29.15 8.99
C PRO A 202 -16.43 -28.06 9.54
N GLN A 203 -16.94 -27.19 8.66
CA GLN A 203 -17.86 -26.09 9.00
C GLN A 203 -17.32 -25.06 10.01
N ALA A 204 -16.01 -25.01 10.24
CA ALA A 204 -15.42 -24.12 11.23
C ALA A 204 -15.65 -22.63 10.91
N ILE A 205 -15.65 -21.81 11.96
CA ILE A 205 -15.52 -20.36 11.88
C ILE A 205 -14.05 -20.03 12.15
N LEU A 206 -13.36 -19.50 11.15
CA LEU A 206 -11.97 -19.10 11.20
C LEU A 206 -11.89 -17.61 11.57
N PHE A 207 -11.61 -17.33 12.83
CA PHE A 207 -11.40 -15.99 13.34
C PHE A 207 -9.96 -15.56 13.06
N ALA A 208 -9.77 -14.79 11.99
CA ALA A 208 -8.47 -14.35 11.52
C ALA A 208 -8.12 -12.96 12.07
N ASP A 209 -6.93 -12.86 12.67
CA ASP A 209 -6.35 -11.60 13.13
C ASP A 209 -5.17 -11.17 12.26
N GLY A 210 -5.17 -9.89 11.88
CA GLY A 210 -4.18 -9.27 11.01
C GLY A 210 -4.35 -9.55 9.51
N ASP A 211 -3.91 -8.59 8.71
CA ASP A 211 -4.07 -8.56 7.25
C ASP A 211 -3.48 -9.78 6.55
N ARG A 212 -2.34 -10.30 7.04
CA ARG A 212 -1.69 -11.49 6.48
C ARG A 212 -2.60 -12.73 6.54
N ALA A 213 -3.27 -12.98 7.66
CA ALA A 213 -4.19 -14.12 7.78
C ALA A 213 -5.47 -13.85 6.99
N VAL A 214 -6.09 -12.68 7.18
CA VAL A 214 -7.37 -12.32 6.54
C VAL A 214 -7.28 -12.40 5.02
N PHE A 215 -6.29 -11.73 4.41
CA PHE A 215 -6.18 -11.68 2.95
C PHE A 215 -5.77 -13.02 2.34
N THR A 216 -4.92 -13.78 3.03
CA THR A 216 -4.56 -15.13 2.58
C THR A 216 -5.79 -16.04 2.57
N LEU A 217 -6.58 -16.05 3.65
CA LEU A 217 -7.74 -16.93 3.75
C LEU A 217 -8.84 -16.51 2.79
N TRP A 218 -9.12 -15.21 2.64
CA TRP A 218 -10.06 -14.73 1.62
C TRP A 218 -9.65 -15.15 0.22
N TYR A 219 -8.35 -15.09 -0.11
CA TYR A 219 -7.88 -15.57 -1.41
C TYR A 219 -8.18 -17.06 -1.61
N PHE A 220 -7.79 -17.92 -0.67
CA PHE A 220 -8.03 -19.36 -0.77
C PHE A 220 -9.54 -19.70 -0.79
N HIS A 221 -10.33 -19.06 0.06
CA HIS A 221 -11.75 -19.36 0.18
C HIS A 221 -12.60 -18.76 -0.95
N ASP A 222 -12.45 -17.47 -1.24
CA ASP A 222 -13.30 -16.78 -2.20
C ASP A 222 -12.78 -16.84 -3.64
N ALA A 223 -11.46 -16.76 -3.83
CA ALA A 223 -10.87 -16.78 -5.17
C ALA A 223 -10.61 -18.22 -5.65
N LEU A 224 -10.00 -19.07 -4.82
CA LEU A 224 -9.72 -20.48 -5.18
C LEU A 224 -10.90 -21.41 -4.90
N ARG A 225 -11.93 -20.96 -4.17
CA ARG A 225 -13.12 -21.76 -3.81
C ARG A 225 -12.78 -22.98 -2.95
N GLU A 226 -11.72 -22.89 -2.16
CA GLU A 226 -11.34 -23.93 -1.20
C GLU A 226 -12.15 -23.80 0.08
N ARG A 227 -12.54 -24.95 0.65
CA ARG A 227 -13.29 -25.03 1.91
C ARG A 227 -14.52 -24.08 1.93
N PRO A 228 -15.47 -24.17 0.99
CA PRO A 228 -16.68 -23.35 1.00
C PRO A 228 -17.57 -23.60 2.24
N ASP A 229 -17.27 -24.64 3.02
CA ASP A 229 -17.93 -24.96 4.28
C ASP A 229 -17.49 -24.07 5.45
N VAL A 230 -16.28 -23.49 5.41
CA VAL A 230 -15.80 -22.64 6.50
C VAL A 230 -16.28 -21.20 6.34
N VAL A 231 -16.28 -20.44 7.43
CA VAL A 231 -16.54 -18.99 7.43
C VAL A 231 -15.31 -18.26 7.92
N ILE A 232 -14.87 -17.24 7.19
CA ILE A 232 -13.72 -16.42 7.58
C ILE A 232 -14.20 -15.11 8.19
N VAL A 233 -13.85 -14.88 9.45
CA VAL A 233 -14.17 -13.65 10.19
C VAL A 233 -12.90 -12.86 10.43
N ALA A 234 -12.81 -11.68 9.82
CA ALA A 234 -11.76 -10.70 10.06
C ALA A 234 -12.06 -9.93 11.35
N GLY A 235 -11.36 -10.27 12.42
CA GLY A 235 -11.64 -9.73 13.75
C GLY A 235 -11.54 -8.20 13.84
N SER A 236 -10.56 -7.62 13.14
CA SER A 236 -10.34 -6.17 13.08
C SER A 236 -11.45 -5.41 12.35
N LEU A 237 -12.26 -6.10 11.52
CA LEU A 237 -13.32 -5.48 10.73
C LEU A 237 -14.70 -5.60 11.37
N LEU A 238 -14.87 -6.45 12.39
CA LEU A 238 -16.14 -6.61 13.12
C LEU A 238 -16.76 -5.30 13.65
N PRO A 239 -15.99 -4.27 14.07
CA PRO A 239 -16.56 -2.98 14.46
C PRO A 239 -17.35 -2.25 13.38
N PHE A 240 -17.15 -2.59 12.11
CA PHE A 240 -17.76 -1.86 11.02
C PHE A 240 -19.08 -2.50 10.59
N ASP A 241 -20.15 -1.71 10.61
CA ASP A 241 -21.49 -2.17 10.23
C ASP A 241 -21.52 -2.75 8.82
N TRP A 242 -20.82 -2.13 7.86
CA TRP A 242 -20.73 -2.64 6.48
C TRP A 242 -20.16 -4.05 6.40
N TYR A 243 -19.22 -4.40 7.29
CA TYR A 243 -18.59 -5.71 7.31
C TYR A 243 -19.53 -6.75 7.91
N ARG A 244 -20.19 -6.41 9.03
CA ARG A 244 -21.18 -7.28 9.67
C ARG A 244 -22.36 -7.58 8.76
N GLU A 245 -22.92 -6.56 8.12
CA GLU A 245 -24.01 -6.71 7.14
C GLU A 245 -23.59 -7.60 5.96
N SER A 246 -22.35 -7.46 5.48
CA SER A 246 -21.82 -8.30 4.40
C SER A 246 -21.68 -9.76 4.86
N LEU A 247 -21.13 -10.00 6.05
CA LEU A 247 -21.00 -11.34 6.62
C LEU A 247 -22.35 -12.03 6.81
N GLU A 248 -23.33 -11.33 7.39
CA GLU A 248 -24.69 -11.87 7.61
C GLU A 248 -25.40 -12.14 6.27
N GLY A 249 -25.17 -11.30 5.26
CA GLY A 249 -25.71 -11.50 3.91
C GLY A 249 -25.11 -12.71 3.19
N ILE A 250 -23.82 -12.96 3.36
CA ILE A 250 -23.09 -14.09 2.72
C ILE A 250 -23.32 -15.40 3.49
N HIS A 251 -23.36 -15.34 4.82
CA HIS A 251 -23.51 -16.48 5.72
C HIS A 251 -24.72 -16.28 6.65
N PRO A 252 -25.96 -16.51 6.17
CA PRO A 252 -27.18 -16.31 6.96
C PRO A 252 -27.30 -17.23 8.19
N ASP A 253 -26.50 -18.30 8.24
CA ASP A 253 -26.40 -19.23 9.36
C ASP A 253 -25.44 -18.78 10.46
N LEU A 254 -24.62 -17.75 10.21
CA LEU A 254 -23.69 -17.18 11.18
C LEU A 254 -24.41 -16.22 12.12
N VAL A 255 -24.31 -16.46 13.42
CA VAL A 255 -24.83 -15.55 14.45
C VAL A 255 -23.71 -14.63 14.94
N LEU A 256 -23.80 -13.34 14.61
CA LEU A 256 -22.85 -12.34 15.09
C LEU A 256 -23.27 -11.77 16.47
N PRO A 257 -22.39 -11.79 17.49
CA PRO A 257 -22.69 -11.27 18.81
C PRO A 257 -22.76 -9.73 18.82
N ASN A 258 -23.29 -9.14 19.89
CA ASN A 258 -23.28 -7.69 20.04
C ASN A 258 -21.85 -7.18 20.24
N LEU A 259 -21.54 -5.98 19.73
CA LEU A 259 -20.19 -5.40 19.80
C LEU A 259 -19.71 -5.11 21.24
N THR A 260 -20.64 -5.09 22.21
CA THR A 260 -20.36 -4.99 23.65
C THR A 260 -19.70 -6.23 24.23
N ASP A 261 -19.83 -7.38 23.57
CA ASP A 261 -19.45 -8.68 24.12
C ASP A 261 -17.98 -9.00 23.79
N LYS A 262 -17.06 -8.25 24.40
CA LYS A 262 -15.61 -8.47 24.24
C LYS A 262 -15.10 -9.54 25.23
N PRO A 263 -14.15 -10.40 24.82
CA PRO A 263 -13.55 -10.51 23.48
C PRO A 263 -14.51 -11.19 22.48
N TRP A 264 -14.61 -10.64 21.26
CA TRP A 264 -15.59 -11.09 20.26
C TRP A 264 -15.42 -12.55 19.84
N PHE A 265 -14.20 -13.09 19.91
CA PHE A 265 -13.96 -14.52 19.67
C PHE A 265 -14.84 -15.41 20.57
N ASN A 266 -14.82 -15.19 21.88
CA ASN A 266 -15.63 -15.96 22.83
C ASN A 266 -17.14 -15.73 22.60
N ALA A 267 -17.53 -14.53 22.19
CA ALA A 267 -18.92 -14.21 21.95
C ALA A 267 -19.45 -14.89 20.68
N ILE A 268 -18.63 -14.99 19.62
CA ILE A 268 -18.96 -15.74 18.40
C ILE A 268 -19.04 -17.24 18.72
N ASP A 269 -18.09 -17.78 19.47
CA ASP A 269 -18.07 -19.18 19.93
C ASP A 269 -19.36 -19.53 20.68
N ASN A 270 -19.72 -18.74 21.70
CA ASN A 270 -20.95 -18.95 22.46
C ASN A 270 -22.24 -18.80 21.61
N ALA A 271 -22.23 -17.93 20.60
CA ALA A 271 -23.39 -17.71 19.74
C ALA A 271 -23.58 -18.80 18.66
N ASN A 272 -22.52 -19.56 18.34
CA ASN A 272 -22.52 -20.55 17.25
C ASN A 272 -22.07 -21.94 17.75
N PRO A 273 -22.77 -22.55 18.72
CA PRO A 273 -22.34 -23.82 19.33
C PRO A 273 -22.34 -25.02 18.38
N SER A 274 -22.92 -24.88 17.18
CA SER A 274 -22.93 -25.90 16.13
C SER A 274 -21.68 -25.88 15.24
N ARG A 275 -20.80 -24.87 15.38
CA ARG A 275 -19.64 -24.67 14.51
C ARG A 275 -18.38 -24.54 15.37
N PRO A 276 -17.31 -25.34 15.13
CA PRO A 276 -16.03 -25.13 15.81
C PRO A 276 -15.49 -23.74 15.51
N VAL A 277 -14.99 -23.03 16.52
CA VAL A 277 -14.43 -21.67 16.31
C VAL A 277 -12.93 -21.71 16.54
N CYS A 278 -12.18 -21.36 15.50
CA CYS A 278 -10.73 -21.41 15.51
C CYS A 278 -10.14 -20.01 15.42
N TYR A 279 -9.25 -19.68 16.36
CA TYR A 279 -8.50 -18.45 16.34
C TYR A 279 -7.21 -18.63 15.54
N LEU A 280 -6.93 -17.68 14.64
CA LEU A 280 -5.75 -17.68 13.78
C LEU A 280 -4.92 -16.40 14.03
N TYR A 281 -3.68 -16.61 14.44
CA TYR A 281 -2.68 -15.55 14.48
C TYR A 281 -1.76 -15.68 13.26
N ALA A 282 -1.58 -14.59 12.50
CA ALA A 282 -0.60 -14.57 11.42
C ALA A 282 0.84 -14.50 11.98
N SER A 283 1.39 -15.65 12.41
CA SER A 283 2.84 -15.86 12.61
C SER A 283 3.50 -16.42 11.35
N ASP A 284 4.83 -16.53 11.33
CA ASP A 284 5.54 -17.21 10.24
C ASP A 284 5.20 -18.71 10.16
N GLU A 285 4.59 -19.26 11.21
CA GLU A 285 4.00 -20.60 11.28
C GLU A 285 2.47 -20.51 11.39
N ALA A 286 1.75 -21.46 10.77
CA ALA A 286 0.29 -21.52 10.81
C ALA A 286 -0.18 -22.15 12.12
N ASN A 287 -0.46 -21.32 13.12
CA ASN A 287 -1.02 -21.78 14.39
C ASN A 287 -2.54 -21.62 14.40
N ILE A 288 -3.24 -22.74 14.56
CA ILE A 288 -4.69 -22.82 14.67
C ILE A 288 -5.09 -23.31 16.07
N GLU A 289 -5.81 -22.48 16.82
CA GLU A 289 -6.37 -22.85 18.12
C GLU A 289 -7.89 -22.91 18.03
N CYS A 290 -8.45 -24.13 18.02
CA CYS A 290 -9.89 -24.36 17.94
C CYS A 290 -10.50 -24.64 19.31
N ARG A 291 -11.73 -24.15 19.51
CA ARG A 291 -12.61 -24.51 20.63
C ARG A 291 -13.90 -25.13 20.11
#